data_AF-A0A8J2HQI7-F1
#
_entry.id   AF-A0A8J2HQI7-F1
#
_cell.length_a   1.000
_cell.length_b   1.000
_cell.length_c   1.000
_cell.angle_alpha   90.00
_cell.angle_beta   90.00
_cell.angle_gamma   90.00
#
_symmetry.space_group_name_H-M   'P 1'
#
loop_
_entity.id
_entity.type
_entity.pdbx_description
1 polymer ?
#
loop_
_entity_poly.entity_id
_entity_poly.type
_entity_poly.pdbx_seq_one_letter_code
_entity_poly.pdbx_strand_id
1 'polypeptide(L)'
;EHGFFEAIFPKLSLYSDKFDNYFRMSVTEFDELLCLVSPFITKENVIRDAISEAARLAMALRYLATGDCFTSISYQYLVGFTTASNIINET
;
A
#
# COMPACT_ATOMS: atom_id res chain seq x y z
N GLU A 1 -1.90 8.64 -14.89
CA GLU A 1 -1.38 9.30 -13.67
C GLU A 1 -0.81 8.22 -12.75
N HIS A 2 0.19 8.56 -11.93
CA HIS A 2 0.84 7.62 -10.99
C HIS A 2 0.39 7.94 -9.56
N GLY A 3 -0.04 6.92 -8.82
CA GLY A 3 -0.50 7.08 -7.44
C GLY A 3 0.66 7.22 -6.46
N PHE A 4 0.34 7.27 -5.16
CA PHE A 4 1.34 7.32 -4.09
C PHE A 4 2.41 6.22 -4.24
N PHE A 5 2.02 4.98 -4.53
CA PHE A 5 2.96 3.87 -4.56
C PHE A 5 4.02 4.03 -5.65
N GLU A 6 3.65 4.45 -6.85
CA GLU A 6 4.61 4.61 -7.95
C GLU A 6 5.42 5.91 -7.81
N ALA A 7 4.80 6.99 -7.33
CA ALA A 7 5.41 8.32 -7.37
C ALA A 7 6.16 8.71 -6.08
N ILE A 8 5.69 8.23 -4.92
CA ILE A 8 6.12 8.69 -3.60
C ILE A 8 6.84 7.59 -2.81
N PHE A 9 6.33 6.35 -2.81
CA PHE A 9 6.92 5.26 -2.02
C PHE A 9 8.44 5.09 -2.24
N PRO A 10 8.98 5.08 -3.48
CA PRO A 10 10.42 4.90 -3.70
C PRO A 10 11.26 6.07 -3.18
N LYS A 11 10.68 7.26 -3.10
CA LYS A 11 11.35 8.43 -2.52
C LYS A 11 11.26 8.39 -1.01
N LEU A 12 10.14 7.93 -0.47
CA LEU A 12 9.89 7.87 0.96
C LEU A 12 10.79 6.83 1.63
N SER A 13 11.01 5.67 0.99
CA SER A 13 11.88 4.60 1.50
C SER A 13 13.36 5.02 1.62
N LEU A 14 13.77 6.12 0.98
CA LEU A 14 15.12 6.68 1.15
C LEU A 14 15.30 7.49 2.45
N TYR A 15 14.21 7.79 3.17
CA TYR A 15 14.23 8.61 4.38
C TYR A 15 13.56 7.85 5.54
N SER A 16 14.36 7.12 6.35
CA SER A 16 13.88 6.28 7.46
C SER A 16 12.83 7.00 8.32
N ASP A 17 13.17 8.19 8.87
CA ASP A 17 12.25 8.93 9.75
C ASP A 17 10.89 9.23 9.12
N LYS A 18 10.86 9.48 7.80
CA LYS A 18 9.61 9.77 7.09
C LYS A 18 8.83 8.50 6.80
N PHE A 19 9.53 7.43 6.44
CA PHE A 19 8.92 6.11 6.22
C PHE A 19 8.30 5.59 7.52
N ASP A 20 9.05 5.65 8.63
CA ASP A 20 8.62 5.28 9.98
C ASP A 20 7.42 6.11 10.41
N ASN A 21 7.42 7.43 10.14
CA ASN A 21 6.27 8.27 10.46
C ASN A 21 5.03 7.86 9.65
N TYR A 22 5.21 7.55 8.36
CA TYR A 22 4.12 7.29 7.44
C TYR A 22 3.48 5.90 7.65
N PHE A 23 4.30 4.87 7.87
CA PHE A 23 3.89 3.46 8.00
C PHE A 23 3.94 2.91 9.42
N ARG A 24 4.52 3.64 10.39
CA ARG A 24 4.75 3.19 11.78
C ARG A 24 5.68 1.98 11.89
N MET A 25 6.53 1.78 10.89
CA MET A 25 7.55 0.73 10.82
C MET A 25 8.66 1.15 9.87
N SER A 26 9.83 0.54 10.02
CA SER A 26 10.98 0.69 9.13
C SER A 26 10.76 0.06 7.77
N VAL A 27 11.59 0.46 6.80
CA VAL A 27 11.61 -0.13 5.46
C VAL A 27 11.90 -1.64 5.52
N THR A 28 12.84 -2.04 6.40
CA THR A 28 13.18 -3.46 6.57
C THR A 28 12.02 -4.26 7.14
N GLU A 29 11.32 -3.73 8.16
CA GLU A 29 10.12 -4.38 8.69
C GLU A 29 8.99 -4.46 7.65
N PHE A 30 8.85 -3.44 6.80
CA PHE A 30 7.90 -3.46 5.70
C PHE A 30 8.24 -4.58 4.69
N ASP A 31 9.51 -4.70 4.29
CA ASP A 31 9.96 -5.72 3.34
C ASP A 31 9.83 -7.15 3.90
N GLU A 32 10.13 -7.32 5.20
CA GLU A 32 9.94 -8.59 5.92
C GLU A 32 8.45 -8.95 6.00
N LEU A 33 7.60 -8.00 6.39
CA LEU A 33 6.16 -8.18 6.45
C LEU A 33 5.62 -8.51 5.06
N LEU A 34 6.06 -7.80 4.03
CA LEU A 34 5.70 -8.06 2.64
C LEU A 34 6.01 -9.50 2.28
N CYS A 35 7.23 -9.98 2.51
CA CYS A 35 7.60 -11.37 2.25
C CYS A 35 6.66 -12.39 2.92
N LEU A 36 6.23 -12.10 4.16
CA LEU A 36 5.32 -12.97 4.91
C LEU A 36 3.89 -12.97 4.36
N VAL A 37 3.39 -11.80 3.94
CA VAL A 37 1.99 -11.65 3.50
C VAL A 37 1.77 -11.83 2.01
N SER A 38 2.81 -11.67 1.18
CA SER A 38 2.74 -11.78 -0.29
C SER A 38 1.93 -13.00 -0.76
N PRO A 39 2.13 -14.23 -0.24
CA PRO A 39 1.38 -15.40 -0.69
C PRO A 39 -0.15 -15.29 -0.51
N PHE A 40 -0.61 -14.43 0.40
CA PHE A 40 -2.02 -14.25 0.73
C PHE A 40 -2.67 -13.08 0.00
N ILE A 41 -1.88 -12.07 -0.40
CA ILE A 41 -2.39 -10.81 -0.95
C ILE A 41 -2.05 -10.61 -2.43
N THR A 42 -1.17 -11.43 -3.01
CA THR A 42 -0.91 -11.45 -4.45
C THR A 42 -2.18 -11.86 -5.20
N LYS A 43 -2.45 -11.16 -6.31
CA LYS A 43 -3.57 -11.44 -7.21
C LYS A 43 -3.02 -11.73 -8.61
N GLU A 44 -3.72 -12.60 -9.34
CA GLU A 44 -3.35 -12.93 -10.71
C GLU A 44 -3.77 -11.81 -11.68
N ASN A 45 -2.94 -11.60 -12.70
CA ASN A 45 -3.28 -10.75 -13.84
C ASN A 45 -4.30 -11.49 -14.72
N VAL A 46 -5.47 -10.90 -14.94
CA VAL A 46 -6.52 -11.52 -15.77
C VAL A 46 -6.67 -10.77 -17.09
N ILE A 47 -7.24 -9.56 -17.04
CA ILE A 47 -7.44 -8.68 -18.21
C ILE A 47 -6.55 -7.44 -18.11
N ARG A 48 -6.33 -6.95 -16.88
CA ARG A 48 -5.47 -5.84 -16.53
C ARG A 48 -4.47 -6.31 -15.49
N ASP A 49 -3.35 -5.61 -15.41
CA ASP A 49 -2.36 -5.86 -14.36
C ASP A 49 -2.99 -5.66 -12.99
N ALA A 50 -2.77 -6.62 -12.11
CA ALA A 50 -3.15 -6.55 -10.73
C ALA A 50 -2.29 -5.51 -10.00
N ILE A 51 -2.89 -4.85 -9.02
CA ILE A 51 -2.15 -3.98 -8.10
C ILE A 51 -1.19 -4.88 -7.32
N SER A 52 0.10 -4.55 -7.32
CA SER A 52 1.15 -5.36 -6.69
C SER A 52 0.90 -5.56 -5.20
N GLU A 53 1.36 -6.68 -4.66
CA GLU A 53 1.30 -6.99 -3.22
C GLU A 53 1.89 -5.87 -2.36
N ALA A 54 2.98 -5.25 -2.80
CA ALA A 54 3.62 -4.13 -2.10
C ALA A 54 2.71 -2.89 -2.06
N ALA A 55 2.05 -2.56 -3.17
CA ALA A 55 1.11 -1.44 -3.21
C ALA A 55 -0.15 -1.71 -2.36
N ARG A 56 -0.65 -2.95 -2.38
CA ARG A 56 -1.77 -3.39 -1.55
C ARG A 56 -1.43 -3.27 -0.06
N LEU A 57 -0.26 -3.79 0.34
CA LEU A 57 0.22 -3.71 1.71
C LEU A 57 0.43 -2.26 2.15
N ALA A 58 1.07 -1.43 1.33
CA ALA A 58 1.25 0.00 1.62
C ALA A 58 -0.08 0.71 1.86
N MET A 59 -1.09 0.43 1.04
CA MET A 59 -2.43 1.02 1.17
C MET A 59 -3.12 0.60 2.48
N ALA A 60 -3.07 -0.69 2.81
CA ALA A 60 -3.65 -1.23 4.04
C ALA A 60 -2.95 -0.69 5.29
N LEU A 61 -1.61 -0.71 5.31
CA LEU A 61 -0.83 -0.15 6.42
C LEU A 61 -1.08 1.33 6.59
N ARG A 62 -1.20 2.09 5.50
CA ARG A 62 -1.53 3.52 5.60
C ARG A 62 -2.88 3.74 6.28
N TYR A 63 -3.89 2.96 5.92
CA TYR A 63 -5.19 2.99 6.58
C TYR A 63 -5.07 2.64 8.08
N LEU A 64 -4.42 1.53 8.41
CA LEU A 64 -4.26 1.06 9.80
C LEU A 64 -3.47 2.06 10.66
N ALA A 65 -2.44 2.69 10.11
CA ALA A 65 -1.59 3.66 10.80
C ALA A 65 -2.28 4.99 11.12
N THR A 66 -3.37 5.32 10.42
CA THR A 66 -4.01 6.66 10.49
C THR A 66 -5.47 6.65 10.85
N GLY A 67 -6.21 5.56 10.57
CA GLY A 67 -7.66 5.53 10.62
C GLY A 67 -8.34 6.42 9.57
N ASP A 68 -7.64 6.79 8.48
CA ASP A 68 -8.20 7.60 7.40
C ASP A 68 -9.38 6.88 6.71
N CYS A 69 -10.25 7.61 6.02
CA CYS A 69 -11.36 7.00 5.29
C CYS A 69 -10.90 6.40 3.95
N PHE A 70 -11.63 5.39 3.46
CA PHE A 70 -11.34 4.76 2.17
C PHE A 70 -11.34 5.74 1.00
N THR A 71 -12.19 6.77 1.04
CA THR A 71 -12.25 7.81 0.00
C THR A 71 -10.94 8.57 -0.10
N SER A 72 -10.37 9.02 1.01
CA SER A 72 -9.09 9.74 1.03
C SER A 72 -7.94 8.85 0.52
N ILE A 73 -7.88 7.60 0.99
CA ILE A 73 -6.88 6.62 0.53
C ILE A 73 -7.02 6.37 -0.99
N SER A 74 -8.25 6.25 -1.49
CA SER A 74 -8.52 6.05 -2.92
C SER A 74 -7.93 7.17 -3.79
N TYR A 75 -8.00 8.42 -3.32
CA TYR A 75 -7.40 9.56 -4.01
C TYR A 75 -5.87 9.58 -3.90
N GLN A 76 -5.31 9.25 -2.73
CA GLN A 76 -3.86 9.22 -2.53
C GLN A 76 -3.18 8.17 -3.43
N TYR A 77 -3.79 6.99 -3.55
CA TYR A 77 -3.25 5.89 -4.35
C TYR A 77 -3.76 5.89 -5.80
N LEU A 78 -4.66 6.81 -6.17
CA LEU A 78 -5.33 6.86 -7.47
C LEU A 78 -5.97 5.53 -7.88
N VAL A 79 -6.62 4.88 -6.92
CA VAL A 79 -7.33 3.61 -7.09
C VAL A 79 -8.82 3.85 -6.85
N GLY A 80 -9.70 3.20 -7.61
CA GLY A 80 -11.15 3.36 -7.43
C GLY A 80 -11.60 3.01 -6.00
N PHE A 81 -12.59 3.73 -5.47
CA PHE A 81 -13.09 3.58 -4.10
C PHE A 81 -13.35 2.12 -3.68
N THR A 82 -14.12 1.38 -4.49
CA THR A 82 -14.44 -0.03 -4.19
C THR A 82 -13.18 -0.90 -4.19
N THR A 83 -12.25 -0.65 -5.11
CA THR A 83 -10.98 -1.38 -5.17
C THR A 83 -10.12 -1.09 -3.93
N ALA A 84 -10.02 0.17 -3.51
CA ALA A 84 -9.28 0.54 -2.30
C ALA A 84 -9.92 -0.08 -1.04
N SER A 85 -11.24 -0.01 -0.90
CA SER A 85 -11.98 -0.66 0.18
C SER A 85 -11.74 -2.17 0.20
N ASN A 86 -11.79 -2.85 -0.95
CA ASN A 86 -11.55 -4.28 -1.01
C ASN A 86 -10.12 -4.63 -0.66
N ILE A 87 -9.13 -3.88 -1.17
CA ILE A 87 -7.72 -4.08 -0.82
C ILE A 87 -7.51 -3.98 0.69
N ILE A 88 -8.04 -2.93 1.32
CA ILE A 88 -7.84 -2.70 2.76
C ILE A 88 -8.52 -3.78 3.62
N ASN A 89 -9.66 -4.33 3.19
CA ASN A 89 -10.35 -5.38 3.95
C ASN A 89 -9.76 -6.79 3.70
N GLU A 90 -9.14 -7.02 2.54
CA GLU A 90 -8.56 -8.31 2.16
C GLU A 90 -7.09 -8.48 2.58
N THR A 91 -6.44 -7.39 2.99
CA THR A 91 -5.02 -7.34 3.37
C THR A 91 -4.89 -7.25 4.88
#